data_AF-A0A9X8VAZ2-F1
#
_entry.id   AF-A0A9X8VAZ2-F1
#
_cell.length_a   1.000
_cell.length_b   1.000
_cell.length_c   1.000
_cell.angle_alpha   90.00
_cell.angle_beta   90.00
_cell.angle_gamma   90.00
#
_symmetry.space_group_name_H-M   'P 1'
#
loop_
_entity.id
_entity.type
_entity.pdbx_description
1 polymer ?
#
loop_
_entity_poly.entity_id
_entity_poly.type
_entity_poly.pdbx_seq_one_letter_code
_entity_poly.pdbx_strand_id
1 'polypeptide(L)' 'EDRKKSGLFLVLSVVENMSIVNLSEYIGKNGFVSHVQMAKDCMDQIKKLNIKTPTMDQIINNLSGGNQQKV' A
#
# COMPACT_ATOMS: atom_id res chain seq x y z
N GLU A 1 -6.32 -8.09 19.29
CA GLU A 1 -7.56 -8.73 18.82
C GLU A 1 -7.99 -8.30 17.42
N ASP A 2 -7.84 -7.03 17.01
CA ASP A 2 -8.26 -6.55 15.68
C ASP A 2 -7.35 -6.87 14.48
N ARG A 3 -6.14 -7.41 14.71
CA ARG A 3 -5.15 -7.63 13.65
C ARG A 3 -5.58 -8.65 12.58
N LYS A 4 -6.59 -9.48 12.86
CA LYS A 4 -7.08 -10.50 11.91
C LYS A 4 -8.22 -10.00 11.01
N LYS A 5 -8.82 -8.82 11.26
CA LYS A 5 -9.99 -8.34 10.51
C LYS A 5 -9.66 -7.33 9.41
N SER A 6 -8.53 -6.64 9.47
CA SER A 6 -8.24 -5.55 8.53
C SER A 6 -7.67 -6.01 7.18
N GLY A 7 -7.15 -7.24 7.06
CA GLY A 7 -6.46 -7.68 5.85
C GLY A 7 -5.11 -6.98 5.60
N LEU A 8 -4.65 -6.15 6.55
CA LEU A 8 -3.41 -5.39 6.43
C LEU A 8 -2.20 -6.18 6.95
N PHE A 9 -1.12 -6.09 6.20
CA PHE A 9 0.22 -6.49 6.62
C PHE A 9 0.87 -5.33 7.38
N LEU A 10 0.68 -5.30 8.70
CA LEU A 10 1.10 -4.18 9.55
C LEU A 10 2.61 -3.87 9.52
N VAL A 11 3.43 -4.86 9.18
CA VAL A 11 4.90 -4.73 9.09
C VAL A 11 5.39 -4.23 7.74
N LEU A 12 4.49 -4.14 6.76
CA LEU A 12 4.79 -3.64 5.42
C LEU A 12 4.38 -2.17 5.30
N SER A 13 4.93 -1.51 4.28
CA SER A 13 4.64 -0.12 3.92
C SER A 13 3.24 0.06 3.33
N VAL A 14 2.84 1.33 3.14
CA VAL A 14 1.59 1.67 2.44
C VAL A 14 1.61 1.14 1.00
N VAL A 15 2.70 1.37 0.26
CA VAL A 15 2.82 0.91 -1.13
C VAL A 15 2.73 -0.61 -1.24
N GLU A 16 3.36 -1.36 -0.33
CA GLU A 16 3.28 -2.82 -0.35
C GLU A 16 1.86 -3.30 -0.06
N ASN A 17 1.18 -2.74 0.94
CA ASN A 17 -0.19 -3.14 1.26
C ASN A 17 -1.19 -2.82 0.14
N MET A 18 -1.04 -1.67 -0.52
CA MET A 18 -1.90 -1.29 -1.63
C MET A 18 -1.64 -2.08 -2.91
N SER A 19 -0.38 -2.43 -3.17
CA SER A 19 0.02 -3.08 -4.42
C SER A 19 -0.06 -4.61 -4.38
N ILE A 20 -0.07 -5.26 -3.20
CA ILE A 20 0.04 -6.72 -3.10
C ILE A 20 -1.10 -7.47 -3.80
N VAL A 21 -2.31 -6.90 -3.81
CA VAL A 21 -3.49 -7.49 -4.47
C VAL A 21 -3.37 -7.50 -5.99
N ASN A 22 -2.64 -6.54 -6.55
CA ASN A 22 -2.45 -6.37 -7.99
C ASN A 22 -0.99 -6.59 -8.40
N LEU A 23 -0.21 -7.34 -7.60
CA LEU A 23 1.23 -7.47 -7.81
C LEU A 23 1.58 -7.99 -9.21
N SER A 24 0.76 -8.88 -9.76
CA SER A 24 0.90 -9.42 -11.12
C SER A 24 0.82 -8.36 -12.22
N GLU A 25 0.08 -7.27 -12.01
CA GLU A 25 -0.04 -6.16 -12.97
C GLU A 25 1.26 -5.34 -13.06
N TYR A 26 2.09 -5.41 -12.03
CA TYR A 26 3.39 -4.73 -11.97
C TYR A 26 4.54 -5.56 -12.51
N ILE A 27 4.31 -6.84 -12.86
CA ILE A 27 5.35 -7.72 -13.40
C ILE A 27 5.46 -7.48 -14.91
N GLY A 28 6.59 -6.91 -15.33
CA GLY A 28 6.90 -6.70 -16.73
C GLY A 28 7.17 -8.01 -17.48
N LYS A 29 7.22 -7.95 -18.81
CA LYS A 29 7.44 -9.13 -19.69
C LYS A 29 8.71 -9.94 -19.38
N ASN A 30 9.70 -9.31 -18.74
CA ASN A 30 10.96 -9.93 -18.36
C ASN A 30 10.94 -10.52 -16.94
N GLY A 31 9.79 -10.52 -16.25
CA GLY A 31 9.62 -11.07 -14.90
C GLY A 31 9.99 -10.11 -13.76
N PHE A 32 10.39 -8.88 -14.06
CA PHE A 32 10.75 -7.88 -13.05
C PHE A 32 9.55 -7.02 -12.63
N VAL A 33 9.49 -6.70 -11.34
CA VAL A 33 8.48 -5.80 -10.77
C VAL A 33 8.84 -4.36 -11.11
N SER A 34 7.86 -3.60 -11.62
CA SER A 34 7.98 -2.16 -11.87
C SER A 34 7.62 -1.36 -10.62
N HIS A 35 8.64 -1.04 -9.82
CA HIS A 35 8.46 -0.17 -8.63
C HIS A 35 7.97 1.24 -9.00
N VAL A 36 8.33 1.74 -10.18
CA VAL A 36 7.86 3.05 -10.67
C VAL A 36 6.34 3.04 -10.89
N GLN A 37 5.80 1.96 -11.47
CA GLN A 37 4.36 1.82 -11.67
C GLN A 37 3.62 1.67 -10.34
N MET A 38 4.14 0.83 -9.43
CA MET A 38 3.59 0.69 -8.07
C MET A 38 3.54 2.03 -7.32
N ALA A 39 4.63 2.80 -7.35
CA ALA A 39 4.71 4.10 -6.70
C ALA A 39 3.67 5.08 -7.26
N LYS A 40 3.53 5.13 -8.59
CA LYS A 40 2.55 5.99 -9.25
C LYS A 40 1.13 5.66 -8.82
N ASP A 41 0.75 4.38 -8.90
CA ASP A 41 -0.62 3.96 -8.59
C ASP A 41 -0.92 4.10 -7.10
N CYS A 42 0.05 3.83 -6.22
CA CYS A 42 -0.07 4.06 -4.79
C CYS A 42 -0.29 5.55 -4.47
N MET A 43 0.46 6.47 -5.10
CA MET A 43 0.25 7.91 -4.90
C MET A 43 -1.14 8.36 -5.35
N ASP A 44 -1.63 7.84 -6.47
CA ASP A 44 -2.98 8.12 -6.96
C ASP A 44 -4.05 7.61 -5.98
N GLN A 45 -3.86 6.41 -5.41
CA GLN A 45 -4.74 5.86 -4.37
C GLN A 45 -4.69 6.65 -3.06
N ILE A 46 -3.50 7.02 -2.57
CA ILE A 46 -3.32 7.86 -1.37
C ILE A 46 -4.11 9.16 -1.52
N LYS A 47 -4.02 9.81 -2.69
CA LYS A 47 -4.75 11.04 -2.98
C LYS A 47 -6.26 10.79 -3.06
N LYS A 48 -6.70 9.77 -3.80
CA LYS A 48 -8.11 9.43 -3.99
C LYS A 48 -8.81 9.09 -2.66
N LEU A 49 -8.12 8.38 -1.78
CA LEU A 49 -8.63 7.91 -0.50
C LEU A 49 -8.34 8.90 0.63
N ASN A 50 -7.67 10.01 0.36
CA ASN A 50 -7.27 11.02 1.36
C ASN A 50 -6.53 10.38 2.55
N ILE A 51 -5.53 9.54 2.27
CA ILE A 51 -4.72 8.88 3.30
C ILE A 51 -3.64 9.85 3.75
N LYS A 52 -3.62 10.15 5.05
CA LYS A 52 -2.60 11.02 5.63
C LYS A 52 -1.39 10.16 6.00
N THR A 53 -0.32 10.27 5.21
CA THR A 53 0.97 9.61 5.44
C THR A 53 2.10 10.53 4.98
N PRO A 54 3.27 10.56 5.66
CA PRO A 54 4.41 11.35 5.21
C PRO A 54 4.99 10.86 3.88
N THR A 55 5.00 9.53 3.67
CA THR A 55 5.43 8.88 2.42
C THR A 55 4.65 7.59 2.20
N MET A 56 4.70 7.03 0.99
CA MET A 56 4.16 5.71 0.69
C MET A 56 4.98 4.55 1.31
N ASP A 57 6.22 4.82 1.71
CA ASP A 57 7.09 3.85 2.39
C ASP A 57 6.81 3.75 3.89
N GLN A 58 5.91 4.57 4.42
CA GLN A 58 5.52 4.54 5.82
C GLN A 58 4.94 3.16 6.20
N ILE A 59 5.45 2.57 7.28
CA ILE A 59 4.92 1.31 7.79
C ILE A 59 3.47 1.48 8.27
N ILE A 60 2.58 0.56 7.87
CA ILE A 60 1.14 0.62 8.18
C ILE A 60 0.86 0.69 9.68
N ASN A 61 1.63 -0.03 10.50
CA ASN A 61 1.47 -0.01 11.95
C ASN A 61 1.63 1.39 12.57
N ASN A 62 2.29 2.32 11.88
CA ASN A 62 2.50 3.69 12.34
C ASN A 62 1.39 4.66 11.88
N LEU A 63 0.47 4.23 11.03
CA LEU A 63 -0.70 5.02 10.66
C LEU A 63 -1.75 4.96 11.77
N SER A 64 -2.58 6.01 11.87
CA SER A 64 -3.76 5.97 12.73
C SER A 64 -4.77 4.93 12.22
N GLY A 65 -5.59 4.37 13.11
CA GLY A 65 -6.60 3.37 12.72
C GLY A 65 -7.53 3.82 11.59
N GLY A 66 -7.92 5.10 11.57
CA GLY A 66 -8.72 5.66 10.47
C GLY A 66 -7.99 5.73 9.14
N ASN A 67 -6.66 5.95 9.13
CA ASN A 67 -5.87 5.84 7.90
C ASN A 67 -5.61 4.39 7.51
N GLN A 68 -5.44 3.50 8.49
CA GLN A 68 -5.30 2.05 8.24
C GLN A 68 -6.55 1.48 7.55
N GLN A 69 -7.76 1.88 7.96
CA GLN A 69 -9.01 1.43 7.32
C GLN A 69 -9.18 1.85 5.86
N LYS A 70 -8.38 2.81 5.39
CA LYS A 70 -8.43 3.32 4.01
C LYS A 70 -7.38 2.69 3.10
N VAL A 71 -6.37 2.05 3.67
CA VAL A 71 -5.38 1.25 2.92
C VAL A 71 -6.02 -0.10 2.63
#